data_AF-A0A1Z5KDX5-F1
#
_entry.id   AF-A0A1Z5KDX5-F1
#
_cell.length_a   1.000
_cell.length_b   1.000
_cell.length_c   1.000
_cell.angle_alpha   90.00
_cell.angle_beta   90.00
_cell.angle_gamma   90.00
#
_symmetry.space_group_name_H-M   'P 1'
#
loop_
_entity.id
_entity.type
_entity.pdbx_description
1 polymer ?
#
loop_
_entity_poly.entity_id
_entity_poly.type
_entity_poly.pdbx_seq_one_letter_code
_entity_poly.pdbx_strand_id
1 'polypeptide(L)'
;MGSHAKRRQATLSIETTAGQTVQQQKQVIRQSLREFLEEALKKPRTVPIPRWVTPKHVTFTLAEAFGHSSFVLVAFSYAVDDYLMLRMIAVAGSSAMLFFAYFHPHGRVLWLPFKWNCLFIAINSYRVGKVYWNRYLAEKLSPELMELRKNSFYLMDPVDYARFVTLGTMHDVKCGEVLTSQGEPNGYIRLVVDGELRVLREGKLTYKLGTANFVSESGLHAGLLLKGEVESCCTILGEAESTRVLTWDRTELMDLMEKYPGIRSWVKTSLSWDIVRKLKEQRALQASGEIEDPDEWTERRNRQTQHRYAAILKNILSHHPQYLKDRRKQLQKYQMIHSIDEEKHEAALRECGWTREEFEAGERKDSQYYTSDDDEGHDLRWYFTTALLRVFG
;
A
#
# COMPACT_ATOMS: atom_id res chain seq x y z
N MET A 1 14.73 -50.55 -48.89
CA MET A 1 14.09 -49.38 -48.25
C MET A 1 12.65 -49.59 -47.77
N GLY A 2 11.90 -50.63 -48.17
CA GLY A 2 10.48 -50.79 -47.81
C GLY A 2 10.14 -51.28 -46.38
N SER A 3 11.07 -51.90 -45.65
CA SER A 3 10.79 -52.50 -44.33
C SER A 3 10.76 -51.50 -43.17
N HIS A 4 11.56 -50.43 -43.24
CA HIS A 4 11.59 -49.40 -42.18
C HIS A 4 10.39 -48.45 -42.23
N ALA A 5 9.88 -48.17 -43.44
CA ALA A 5 8.68 -47.35 -43.62
C ALA A 5 7.43 -48.04 -43.04
N LYS A 6 7.24 -49.35 -43.31
CA LYS A 6 6.12 -50.13 -42.76
C LYS A 6 6.14 -50.23 -41.23
N ARG A 7 7.33 -50.39 -40.61
CA ARG A 7 7.45 -50.42 -39.15
C ARG A 7 7.09 -49.08 -38.51
N ARG A 8 7.57 -47.95 -39.05
CA ARG A 8 7.21 -46.61 -38.54
C ARG A 8 5.70 -46.34 -38.67
N GLN A 9 5.09 -46.73 -39.79
CA GLN A 9 3.66 -46.54 -40.00
C GLN A 9 2.82 -47.39 -39.03
N ALA A 10 3.23 -48.64 -38.76
CA ALA A 10 2.59 -49.47 -37.75
C ALA A 10 2.73 -48.91 -36.32
N THR A 11 3.90 -48.39 -35.94
CA THR A 11 4.11 -47.78 -34.62
C THR A 11 3.27 -46.51 -34.45
N LEU A 12 3.22 -45.63 -35.47
CA LEU A 12 2.36 -44.44 -35.48
C LEU A 12 0.86 -44.80 -35.39
N SER A 13 0.42 -45.84 -36.09
CA SER A 13 -0.97 -46.32 -36.00
C SER A 13 -1.29 -46.84 -34.59
N ILE A 14 -0.39 -47.61 -33.97
CA ILE A 14 -0.57 -48.14 -32.60
C ILE A 14 -0.62 -47.01 -31.56
N GLU A 15 0.25 -46.01 -31.67
CA GLU A 15 0.23 -44.83 -30.78
C GLU A 15 -1.05 -44.01 -30.97
N THR A 16 -1.55 -43.88 -32.20
CA THR A 16 -2.81 -43.19 -32.49
C THR A 16 -4.01 -43.94 -31.90
N THR A 17 -4.07 -45.26 -32.05
CA THR A 17 -5.14 -46.11 -31.47
C THR A 17 -5.09 -46.14 -29.94
N ALA A 18 -3.90 -46.17 -29.34
CA ALA A 18 -3.75 -46.07 -27.89
C ALA A 18 -4.21 -44.70 -27.35
N GLY A 19 -3.84 -43.61 -28.04
CA GLY A 19 -4.30 -42.26 -27.72
C GLY A 19 -5.82 -42.09 -27.82
N GLN A 20 -6.44 -42.67 -28.86
CA GLN A 20 -7.90 -42.71 -29.04
C GLN A 20 -8.60 -43.51 -27.93
N THR A 21 -8.03 -44.65 -27.55
CA THR A 21 -8.57 -45.52 -26.48
C THR A 21 -8.54 -44.81 -25.12
N VAL A 22 -7.45 -44.12 -24.80
CA VAL A 22 -7.32 -43.32 -23.56
C VAL A 22 -8.30 -42.12 -23.56
N GLN A 23 -8.50 -41.46 -24.70
CA GLN A 23 -9.50 -40.39 -24.82
C GLN A 23 -10.93 -40.91 -24.65
N GLN A 24 -11.25 -42.05 -25.26
CA GLN A 24 -12.57 -42.68 -25.15
C GLN A 24 -12.86 -43.14 -23.71
N GLN A 25 -11.87 -43.74 -23.03
CA GLN A 25 -12.00 -44.11 -21.62
C GLN A 25 -12.22 -42.90 -20.72
N LYS A 26 -11.51 -41.78 -20.96
CA LYS A 26 -11.74 -40.51 -20.24
C LYS A 26 -13.14 -39.95 -20.49
N GLN A 27 -13.68 -40.07 -21.69
CA GLN A 27 -15.05 -39.64 -22.00
C GLN A 27 -16.10 -40.48 -21.28
N VAL A 28 -15.97 -41.81 -21.30
CA VAL A 28 -16.89 -42.72 -20.61
C VAL A 28 -16.90 -42.46 -19.09
N ILE A 29 -15.72 -42.30 -18.47
CA ILE A 29 -15.62 -41.99 -17.03
C ILE A 29 -16.27 -40.65 -16.69
N ARG A 30 -16.10 -39.63 -17.54
CA ARG A 30 -16.74 -38.32 -17.34
C ARG A 30 -18.26 -38.42 -17.45
N GLN A 31 -18.76 -39.19 -18.40
CA GLN A 31 -20.19 -39.38 -18.61
C GLN A 31 -20.81 -40.17 -17.44
N SER A 32 -20.19 -41.27 -17.01
CA SER A 32 -20.67 -42.06 -15.88
C SER A 32 -20.65 -41.27 -14.57
N LEU A 33 -19.62 -40.44 -14.34
CA LEU A 33 -19.53 -39.56 -13.18
C LEU A 33 -20.65 -38.51 -13.20
N ARG A 34 -20.94 -37.94 -14.37
CA ARG A 34 -22.01 -36.96 -14.54
C ARG A 34 -23.38 -37.58 -14.28
N GLU A 35 -23.66 -38.75 -14.83
CA GLU A 35 -24.93 -39.46 -14.63
C GLU A 35 -25.14 -39.80 -13.15
N PHE A 36 -24.11 -40.31 -12.48
CA PHE A 36 -24.12 -40.56 -11.03
C PHE A 36 -24.39 -39.28 -10.23
N LEU A 37 -23.73 -38.17 -10.55
CA LEU A 37 -23.94 -36.89 -9.87
C LEU A 37 -25.36 -36.35 -10.09
N GLU A 38 -25.87 -36.42 -11.32
CA GLU A 38 -27.23 -35.99 -11.63
C GLU A 38 -28.27 -36.82 -10.87
N GLU A 39 -28.09 -38.15 -10.80
CA GLU A 39 -28.97 -39.03 -10.02
C GLU A 39 -28.87 -38.72 -8.52
N ALA A 40 -27.67 -38.66 -7.97
CA ALA A 40 -27.46 -38.40 -6.54
C ALA A 40 -28.03 -37.05 -6.11
N LEU A 41 -27.84 -36.00 -6.91
CA LEU A 41 -28.23 -34.63 -6.59
C LEU A 41 -29.73 -34.37 -6.76
N LYS A 42 -30.34 -34.90 -7.82
CA LYS A 42 -31.75 -34.64 -8.18
C LYS A 42 -32.72 -35.64 -7.55
N LYS A 43 -32.26 -36.79 -7.03
CA LYS A 43 -33.14 -37.78 -6.39
C LYS A 43 -33.81 -37.19 -5.14
N PRO A 44 -35.16 -37.10 -5.10
CA PRO A 44 -35.88 -36.58 -3.95
C PRO A 44 -35.73 -37.53 -2.76
N ARG A 45 -35.46 -36.96 -1.59
CA ARG A 45 -35.34 -37.67 -0.30
C ARG A 45 -36.44 -37.18 0.62
N THR A 46 -37.09 -38.09 1.35
CA THR A 46 -38.15 -37.73 2.30
C THR A 46 -37.54 -37.30 3.63
N VAL A 47 -37.97 -36.14 4.13
CA VAL A 47 -37.58 -35.68 5.47
C VAL A 47 -38.68 -36.07 6.46
N PRO A 48 -38.38 -36.84 7.53
CA PRO A 48 -39.39 -37.18 8.52
C PRO A 48 -39.70 -35.94 9.38
N ILE A 49 -40.78 -35.24 9.03
CA ILE A 49 -41.28 -34.11 9.82
C ILE A 49 -42.39 -34.65 10.74
N PRO A 50 -42.39 -34.30 12.05
CA PRO A 50 -43.47 -34.69 12.94
C PRO A 50 -44.83 -34.22 12.42
N ARG A 51 -45.84 -35.10 12.47
CA ARG A 51 -47.18 -34.88 11.89
C ARG A 51 -47.92 -33.66 12.45
N TRP A 52 -47.51 -33.17 13.62
CA TRP A 52 -48.08 -31.95 14.24
C TRP A 52 -47.59 -30.65 13.58
N VAL A 53 -46.52 -30.69 12.78
CA VAL A 53 -46.03 -29.54 12.00
C VAL A 53 -46.67 -29.52 10.61
N THR A 54 -46.71 -30.67 9.94
CA THR A 54 -47.37 -30.80 8.63
C THR A 54 -47.80 -32.24 8.36
N PRO A 55 -49.01 -32.45 7.80
CA PRO A 55 -49.46 -33.77 7.39
C PRO A 55 -48.86 -34.23 6.04
N LYS A 56 -48.21 -33.32 5.28
CA LYS A 56 -47.63 -33.63 3.96
C LYS A 56 -46.18 -34.07 4.08
N HIS A 57 -45.80 -35.13 3.35
CA HIS A 57 -44.41 -35.52 3.22
C HIS A 57 -43.68 -34.47 2.38
N VAL A 58 -42.67 -33.82 2.97
CA VAL A 58 -41.81 -32.88 2.26
C VAL A 58 -40.63 -33.65 1.70
N THR A 59 -40.46 -33.57 0.39
CA THR A 59 -39.30 -34.11 -0.31
C THR A 59 -38.25 -33.03 -0.51
N PHE A 60 -36.99 -33.39 -0.38
CA PHE A 60 -35.86 -32.49 -0.53
C PHE A 60 -34.77 -33.13 -1.39
N THR A 61 -34.16 -32.35 -2.26
CA THR A 61 -33.04 -32.74 -3.10
C THR A 61 -31.74 -32.20 -2.53
N LEU A 62 -30.60 -32.86 -2.81
CA LEU A 62 -29.31 -32.31 -2.42
C LEU A 62 -29.02 -30.99 -3.15
N ALA A 63 -29.55 -30.80 -4.36
CA ALA A 63 -29.48 -29.53 -5.07
C ALA A 63 -30.15 -28.40 -4.24
N GLU A 64 -31.36 -28.62 -3.71
CA GLU A 64 -32.01 -27.66 -2.81
C GLU A 64 -31.21 -27.43 -1.53
N ALA A 65 -30.50 -28.44 -1.02
CA ALA A 65 -29.57 -28.30 0.11
C ALA A 65 -28.48 -27.26 -0.19
N PHE A 66 -27.85 -27.33 -1.36
CA PHE A 66 -26.87 -26.34 -1.80
C PHE A 66 -27.51 -24.96 -1.97
N GLY A 67 -28.73 -24.89 -2.50
CA GLY A 67 -29.51 -23.66 -2.60
C GLY A 67 -29.71 -22.99 -1.24
N HIS A 68 -30.26 -23.70 -0.26
CA HIS A 68 -30.45 -23.17 1.10
C HIS A 68 -29.11 -22.85 1.79
N SER A 69 -28.09 -23.69 1.63
CA SER A 69 -26.75 -23.45 2.19
C SER A 69 -26.16 -22.16 1.66
N SER A 70 -26.36 -21.83 0.38
CA SER A 70 -25.91 -20.55 -0.18
C SER A 70 -26.56 -19.34 0.50
N PHE A 71 -27.86 -19.40 0.82
CA PHE A 71 -28.56 -18.34 1.54
C PHE A 71 -28.11 -18.23 3.00
N VAL A 72 -27.85 -19.36 3.67
CA VAL A 72 -27.29 -19.37 5.04
C VAL A 72 -25.90 -18.74 5.06
N LEU A 73 -25.04 -19.06 4.09
CA LEU A 73 -23.72 -18.44 3.97
C LEU A 73 -23.81 -16.94 3.71
N VAL A 74 -24.75 -16.51 2.86
CA VAL A 74 -25.02 -15.07 2.67
C VAL A 74 -25.50 -14.42 3.97
N ALA A 75 -26.40 -15.04 4.71
CA ALA A 75 -26.85 -14.53 6.01
C ALA A 75 -25.69 -14.41 7.00
N PHE A 76 -24.81 -15.41 7.05
CA PHE A 76 -23.61 -15.37 7.88
C PHE A 76 -22.63 -14.29 7.43
N SER A 77 -22.55 -13.99 6.13
CA SER A 77 -21.72 -12.90 5.62
C SER A 77 -22.14 -11.53 6.15
N TYR A 78 -23.42 -11.34 6.50
CA TYR A 78 -23.89 -10.10 7.15
C TYR A 78 -23.52 -9.99 8.63
N ALA A 79 -23.11 -11.10 9.25
CA ALA A 79 -22.71 -11.14 10.66
C ALA A 79 -21.18 -11.07 10.85
N VAL A 80 -20.40 -10.94 9.78
CA VAL A 80 -18.95 -10.97 9.79
C VAL A 80 -18.39 -9.65 9.29
N ASP A 81 -17.53 -9.02 10.09
CA ASP A 81 -16.87 -7.76 9.71
C ASP A 81 -15.50 -7.96 9.03
N ASP A 82 -14.88 -9.13 9.17
CA ASP A 82 -13.56 -9.40 8.61
C ASP A 82 -13.59 -9.46 7.08
N TYR A 83 -12.79 -8.60 6.43
CA TYR A 83 -12.76 -8.46 4.98
C TYR A 83 -12.40 -9.77 4.27
N LEU A 84 -11.42 -10.54 4.77
CA LEU A 84 -11.00 -11.76 4.09
C LEU A 84 -12.08 -12.84 4.21
N MET A 85 -12.64 -13.00 5.40
CA MET A 85 -13.69 -13.95 5.71
C MET A 85 -14.97 -13.66 4.90
N LEU A 86 -15.36 -12.39 4.76
CA LEU A 86 -16.43 -11.95 3.86
C LEU A 86 -16.23 -12.45 2.43
N ARG A 87 -15.01 -12.33 1.89
CA ARG A 87 -14.70 -12.79 0.52
C ARG A 87 -14.68 -14.32 0.42
N MET A 88 -14.17 -15.01 1.43
CA MET A 88 -14.17 -16.48 1.48
C MET A 88 -15.59 -17.04 1.54
N ILE A 89 -16.46 -16.47 2.38
CA ILE A 89 -17.87 -16.82 2.48
C ILE A 89 -18.59 -16.53 1.15
N ALA A 90 -18.30 -15.39 0.50
CA ALA A 90 -18.88 -15.08 -0.80
C ALA A 90 -18.49 -16.13 -1.86
N VAL A 91 -17.23 -16.56 -1.91
CA VAL A 91 -16.79 -17.65 -2.80
C VAL A 91 -17.52 -18.96 -2.48
N ALA A 92 -17.60 -19.35 -1.21
CA ALA A 92 -18.28 -20.58 -0.78
C ALA A 92 -19.80 -20.54 -1.09
N GLY A 93 -20.47 -19.44 -0.76
CA GLY A 93 -21.90 -19.24 -1.00
C GLY A 93 -22.22 -19.22 -2.49
N SER A 94 -21.45 -18.47 -3.30
CA SER A 94 -21.62 -18.46 -4.75
C SER A 94 -21.32 -19.80 -5.40
N SER A 95 -20.37 -20.58 -4.87
CA SER A 95 -20.11 -21.94 -5.35
C SER A 95 -21.31 -22.86 -5.07
N ALA A 96 -21.88 -22.83 -3.86
CA ALA A 96 -23.09 -23.58 -3.52
C ALA A 96 -24.28 -23.18 -4.42
N MET A 97 -24.47 -21.88 -4.65
CA MET A 97 -25.50 -21.38 -5.58
C MET A 97 -25.24 -21.83 -7.02
N LEU A 98 -23.99 -21.89 -7.46
CA LEU A 98 -23.60 -22.35 -8.78
C LEU A 98 -23.92 -23.84 -8.98
N PHE A 99 -23.69 -24.68 -7.97
CA PHE A 99 -24.13 -26.08 -7.96
C PHE A 99 -25.65 -26.21 -8.07
N PHE A 100 -26.41 -25.46 -7.27
CA PHE A 100 -27.88 -25.44 -7.35
C PHE A 100 -28.39 -24.98 -8.72
N ALA A 101 -27.81 -23.91 -9.27
CA ALA A 101 -28.22 -23.34 -10.56
C ALA A 101 -27.99 -24.31 -11.72
N TYR A 102 -26.94 -25.13 -11.67
CA TYR A 102 -26.65 -26.14 -12.68
C TYR A 102 -27.49 -27.41 -12.51
N PHE A 103 -27.59 -27.95 -11.30
CA PHE A 103 -28.30 -29.20 -11.00
C PHE A 103 -29.75 -28.99 -10.55
N HIS A 104 -30.39 -27.91 -11.02
CA HIS A 104 -31.70 -27.51 -10.56
C HIS A 104 -32.74 -28.66 -10.68
N PRO A 105 -33.60 -28.89 -9.65
CA PRO A 105 -34.53 -30.03 -9.61
C PRO A 105 -35.48 -30.13 -10.81
N HIS A 106 -35.87 -29.00 -11.41
CA HIS A 106 -36.72 -28.95 -12.60
C HIS A 106 -36.00 -29.23 -13.93
N GLY A 107 -34.76 -29.74 -13.91
CA GLY A 107 -34.03 -30.21 -15.09
C GLY A 107 -33.47 -29.13 -16.02
N ARG A 108 -33.81 -27.86 -15.81
CA ARG A 108 -33.28 -26.71 -16.57
C ARG A 108 -32.15 -26.00 -15.82
N VAL A 109 -31.05 -25.75 -16.50
CA VAL A 109 -29.95 -24.93 -15.96
C VAL A 109 -30.41 -23.48 -15.86
N LEU A 110 -30.26 -22.89 -14.69
CA LEU A 110 -30.50 -21.46 -14.44
C LEU A 110 -29.28 -20.65 -14.90
N TRP A 111 -29.16 -20.45 -16.21
CA TRP A 111 -27.99 -19.82 -16.83
C TRP A 111 -27.69 -18.40 -16.33
N LEU A 112 -28.73 -17.61 -16.03
CA LEU A 112 -28.56 -16.25 -15.53
C LEU A 112 -27.89 -16.25 -14.13
N PRO A 113 -28.47 -16.91 -13.09
CA PRO A 113 -27.79 -17.08 -11.80
C PRO A 113 -26.41 -17.74 -11.91
N PHE A 114 -26.25 -18.73 -12.79
CA PHE A 114 -24.99 -19.43 -12.97
C PHE A 114 -23.87 -18.48 -13.40
N LYS A 115 -24.10 -17.67 -14.45
CA LYS A 115 -23.11 -16.71 -14.97
C LYS A 115 -22.71 -15.65 -13.93
N TRP A 116 -23.68 -15.11 -13.18
CA TRP A 116 -23.39 -14.15 -12.12
C TRP A 116 -22.56 -14.74 -10.98
N ASN A 117 -22.85 -15.98 -10.57
CA ASN A 117 -22.06 -16.64 -9.53
C ASN A 117 -20.64 -16.97 -10.02
N CYS A 118 -20.43 -17.31 -11.30
CA CYS A 118 -19.08 -17.40 -11.88
C CYS A 118 -18.31 -16.08 -11.71
N LEU A 119 -18.94 -14.95 -12.06
CA LEU A 119 -18.33 -13.63 -11.92
C LEU A 119 -18.00 -13.30 -10.47
N PHE A 120 -18.94 -13.55 -9.54
CA PHE A 120 -18.72 -13.32 -8.11
C PHE A 120 -17.60 -14.18 -7.54
N ILE A 121 -17.53 -15.46 -7.93
CA ILE A 121 -16.42 -16.34 -7.53
C ILE A 121 -15.10 -15.78 -8.06
N ALA A 122 -15.01 -15.40 -9.33
CA ALA A 122 -13.78 -14.89 -9.92
C ALA A 122 -13.28 -13.63 -9.19
N ILE A 123 -14.17 -12.66 -8.96
CA ILE A 123 -13.85 -11.39 -8.30
C ILE A 123 -13.42 -11.62 -6.85
N ASN A 124 -14.18 -12.40 -6.08
CA ASN A 124 -13.83 -12.64 -4.68
C ASN A 124 -12.57 -13.51 -4.54
N SER A 125 -12.36 -14.48 -5.44
CA SER A 125 -11.13 -15.29 -5.47
C SER A 125 -9.90 -14.44 -5.81
N TYR A 126 -10.01 -13.51 -6.76
CA TYR A 126 -8.94 -12.55 -7.04
C TYR A 126 -8.58 -11.73 -5.80
N ARG A 127 -9.57 -11.24 -5.05
CA ARG A 127 -9.32 -10.45 -3.82
C ARG A 127 -8.65 -11.28 -2.72
N VAL A 128 -9.14 -12.50 -2.50
CA VAL A 128 -8.54 -13.45 -1.57
C VAL A 128 -7.08 -13.71 -1.98
N GLY A 129 -6.86 -14.03 -3.24
CA GLY A 129 -5.53 -14.24 -3.81
C GLY A 129 -4.62 -13.02 -3.65
N LYS A 130 -5.11 -11.80 -3.93
CA LYS A 130 -4.37 -10.54 -3.74
C LYS A 130 -3.93 -10.35 -2.29
N VAL A 131 -4.78 -10.68 -1.31
CA VAL A 131 -4.42 -10.59 0.12
C VAL A 131 -3.32 -11.59 0.47
N TYR A 132 -3.46 -12.87 0.09
CA TYR A 132 -2.44 -13.88 0.37
C TYR A 132 -1.12 -13.60 -0.36
N TRP A 133 -1.20 -13.13 -1.60
CA TRP A 133 -0.03 -12.72 -2.37
C TRP A 133 0.73 -11.57 -1.70
N ASN A 134 0.03 -10.55 -1.23
CA ASN A 134 0.64 -9.43 -0.51
C ASN A 134 1.31 -9.89 0.81
N ARG A 135 0.68 -10.81 1.56
CA ARG A 135 1.27 -11.39 2.77
C ARG A 135 2.53 -12.20 2.45
N TYR A 136 2.48 -13.01 1.42
CA TYR A 136 3.64 -13.77 0.94
C TYR A 136 4.80 -12.86 0.54
N LEU A 137 4.54 -11.78 -0.20
CA LEU A 137 5.58 -10.81 -0.56
C LEU A 137 6.19 -10.14 0.69
N ALA A 138 5.38 -9.85 1.71
CA ALA A 138 5.86 -9.28 2.97
C ALA A 138 6.80 -10.22 3.75
N GLU A 139 6.63 -11.53 3.60
CA GLU A 139 7.51 -12.54 4.19
C GLU A 139 8.81 -12.74 3.40
N LYS A 140 8.90 -12.21 2.17
CA LYS A 140 10.06 -12.33 1.28
C LYS A 140 11.02 -11.14 1.34
N LEU A 141 10.83 -10.23 2.29
CA LEU A 141 11.78 -9.13 2.53
C LEU A 141 13.16 -9.67 2.94
N SER A 142 14.21 -8.88 2.70
CA SER A 142 15.56 -9.24 3.14
C SER A 142 15.62 -9.37 4.67
N PRO A 143 16.54 -10.20 5.21
CA PRO A 143 16.71 -10.35 6.66
C PRO A 143 16.91 -9.01 7.38
N GLU A 144 17.71 -8.11 6.80
CA GLU A 144 17.96 -6.75 7.32
C GLU A 144 16.67 -5.92 7.45
N LEU A 145 15.79 -5.95 6.44
CA LEU A 145 14.50 -5.25 6.49
C LEU A 145 13.54 -5.90 7.49
N MET A 146 13.55 -7.23 7.60
CA MET A 146 12.77 -7.93 8.61
C MET A 146 13.22 -7.58 10.03
N GLU A 147 14.52 -7.45 10.25
CA GLU A 147 15.10 -7.04 11.53
C GLU A 147 14.77 -5.57 11.86
N LEU A 148 14.94 -4.66 10.88
CA LEU A 148 14.54 -3.27 11.02
C LEU A 148 13.05 -3.14 11.41
N ARG A 149 12.19 -3.96 10.79
CA ARG A 149 10.78 -4.04 11.15
C ARG A 149 10.60 -4.47 12.60
N LYS A 150 11.21 -5.60 12.99
CA LYS A 150 11.08 -6.15 14.33
C LYS A 150 11.54 -5.17 15.43
N ASN A 151 12.56 -4.37 15.14
CA ASN A 151 13.16 -3.48 16.13
C ASN A 151 12.52 -2.08 16.15
N SER A 152 12.14 -1.54 15.00
CA SER A 152 11.73 -0.13 14.87
C SER A 152 10.33 0.09 14.30
N PHE A 153 9.75 -0.88 13.59
CA PHE A 153 8.43 -0.80 12.96
C PHE A 153 7.52 -1.98 13.35
N TYR A 154 7.69 -2.52 14.56
CA TYR A 154 7.06 -3.80 14.97
C TYR A 154 5.54 -3.76 15.04
N LEU A 155 4.97 -2.57 15.23
CA LEU A 155 3.53 -2.36 15.24
C LEU A 155 2.93 -2.10 13.85
N MET A 156 3.78 -1.87 12.83
CA MET A 156 3.32 -1.70 11.46
C MET A 156 2.88 -3.05 10.88
N ASP A 157 1.73 -3.06 10.22
CA ASP A 157 1.22 -4.25 9.52
C ASP A 157 2.28 -4.76 8.53
N PRO A 158 2.52 -6.09 8.44
CA PRO A 158 3.54 -6.65 7.55
C PRO A 158 3.43 -6.20 6.11
N VAL A 159 2.20 -6.14 5.59
CA VAL A 159 1.94 -5.82 4.20
C VAL A 159 2.18 -4.33 3.96
N ASP A 160 1.73 -3.48 4.88
CA ASP A 160 2.00 -2.04 4.82
C ASP A 160 3.51 -1.74 4.92
N TYR A 161 4.22 -2.42 5.83
CA TYR A 161 5.67 -2.28 5.96
C TYR A 161 6.37 -2.71 4.67
N ALA A 162 5.98 -3.86 4.11
CA ALA A 162 6.52 -4.34 2.84
C ALA A 162 6.32 -3.32 1.73
N ARG A 163 5.10 -2.79 1.54
CA ARG A 163 4.85 -1.73 0.55
C ARG A 163 5.73 -0.51 0.76
N PHE A 164 5.89 -0.08 2.01
CA PHE A 164 6.72 1.06 2.38
C PHE A 164 8.18 0.84 2.01
N VAL A 165 8.79 -0.29 2.40
CA VAL A 165 10.21 -0.52 2.14
C VAL A 165 10.51 -0.93 0.70
N THR A 166 9.61 -1.62 0.01
CA THR A 166 9.82 -2.03 -1.39
C THR A 166 9.71 -0.88 -2.38
N LEU A 167 9.08 0.24 -1.98
CA LEU A 167 9.10 1.47 -2.77
C LEU A 167 10.48 2.12 -2.78
N GLY A 168 11.25 1.93 -1.69
CA GLY A 168 12.57 2.52 -1.55
C GLY A 168 13.64 1.70 -2.26
N THR A 169 14.73 2.38 -2.63
CA THR A 169 15.94 1.77 -3.14
C THR A 169 17.01 1.74 -2.06
N MET A 170 17.66 0.60 -1.90
CA MET A 170 18.74 0.44 -0.94
C MET A 170 20.07 0.79 -1.60
N HIS A 171 20.92 1.56 -0.91
CA HIS A 171 22.30 1.80 -1.33
C HIS A 171 23.23 1.97 -0.14
N ASP A 172 24.54 1.86 -0.41
CA ASP A 172 25.60 2.04 0.56
C ASP A 172 26.21 3.44 0.44
N VAL A 173 26.44 4.07 1.58
CA VAL A 173 27.12 5.35 1.70
C VAL A 173 28.45 5.12 2.41
N LYS A 174 29.56 5.47 1.77
CA LYS A 174 30.91 5.30 2.35
C LYS A 174 31.25 6.44 3.31
N CYS A 175 32.24 6.20 4.16
CA CYS A 175 32.80 7.25 5.02
C CYS A 175 33.21 8.48 4.18
N GLY A 176 32.72 9.67 4.56
CA GLY A 176 32.98 10.93 3.88
C GLY A 176 32.17 11.18 2.60
N GLU A 177 31.39 10.20 2.12
CA GLU A 177 30.53 10.37 0.95
C GLU A 177 29.35 11.30 1.27
N VAL A 178 29.06 12.24 0.37
CA VAL A 178 28.01 13.25 0.53
C VAL A 178 26.68 12.71 0.05
N LEU A 179 25.72 12.59 0.97
CA LEU A 179 24.35 12.16 0.67
C LEU A 179 23.47 13.33 0.22
N THR A 180 23.68 14.51 0.81
CA THR A 180 23.06 15.77 0.43
C THR A 180 23.88 16.94 0.96
N SER A 181 23.89 18.05 0.23
CA SER A 181 24.59 19.28 0.60
C SER A 181 23.60 20.34 1.08
N GLN A 182 24.02 21.14 2.06
CA GLN A 182 23.24 22.27 2.54
C GLN A 182 22.96 23.27 1.40
N GLY A 183 21.73 23.75 1.29
CA GLY A 183 21.27 24.69 0.26
C GLY A 183 20.82 24.03 -1.05
N GLU A 184 21.11 22.75 -1.26
CA GLU A 184 20.74 22.06 -2.49
C GLU A 184 19.29 21.54 -2.44
N PRO A 185 18.57 21.59 -3.57
CA PRO A 185 17.27 20.94 -3.68
C PRO A 185 17.40 19.42 -3.48
N ASN A 186 16.51 18.85 -2.68
CA ASN A 186 16.51 17.42 -2.41
C ASN A 186 15.10 16.83 -2.52
N GLY A 187 14.90 16.04 -3.58
CA GLY A 187 13.69 15.28 -3.86
C GLY A 187 13.57 13.96 -3.09
N TYR A 188 14.49 13.64 -2.19
CA TYR A 188 14.54 12.32 -1.55
C TYR A 188 14.29 12.36 -0.04
N ILE A 189 13.64 11.32 0.48
CA ILE A 189 13.58 11.01 1.90
C ILE A 189 14.33 9.72 2.11
N ARG A 190 15.04 9.59 3.23
CA ARG A 190 15.86 8.39 3.49
C ARG A 190 15.69 7.89 4.92
N LEU A 191 16.07 6.64 5.15
CA LEU A 191 16.07 5.98 6.45
C LEU A 191 17.38 5.21 6.58
N VAL A 192 18.10 5.43 7.67
CA VAL A 192 19.29 4.64 7.99
C VAL A 192 18.84 3.24 8.42
N VAL A 193 19.28 2.23 7.70
CA VAL A 193 18.97 0.82 7.99
C VAL A 193 20.04 0.22 8.89
N ASP A 194 21.29 0.53 8.62
CA ASP A 194 22.46 0.12 9.41
C ASP A 194 23.61 1.12 9.20
N GLY A 195 24.49 1.27 10.18
CA GLY A 195 25.59 2.23 10.17
C GLY A 195 25.23 3.62 10.70
N GLU A 196 26.08 4.60 10.42
CA GLU A 196 26.02 5.94 11.00
C GLU A 196 26.31 7.03 9.95
N LEU A 197 25.48 8.07 9.94
CA LEU A 197 25.71 9.30 9.19
C LEU A 197 25.99 10.44 10.17
N ARG A 198 26.73 11.44 9.71
CA ARG A 198 26.90 12.71 10.45
C ARG A 198 26.19 13.85 9.74
N VAL A 199 25.60 14.74 10.54
CA VAL A 199 24.88 15.92 10.04
C VAL A 199 25.69 17.17 10.37
N LEU A 200 26.12 17.85 9.32
CA LEU A 200 26.86 19.11 9.38
C LEU A 200 25.95 20.30 9.05
N ARG A 201 26.16 21.41 9.74
CA ARG A 201 25.54 22.70 9.44
C ARG A 201 26.61 23.76 9.40
N GLU A 202 26.69 24.50 8.30
CA GLU A 202 27.78 25.48 8.08
C GLU A 202 29.16 24.84 8.32
N GLY A 203 29.31 23.55 7.96
CA GLY A 203 30.54 22.78 8.18
C GLY A 203 30.75 22.21 9.59
N LYS A 204 29.98 22.62 10.61
CA LYS A 204 30.11 22.11 11.99
C LYS A 204 29.19 20.93 12.27
N LEU A 205 29.68 19.95 13.02
CA LEU A 205 28.89 18.80 13.46
C LEU A 205 27.73 19.24 14.36
N THR A 206 26.52 18.78 14.05
CA THR A 206 25.33 19.05 14.88
C THR A 206 24.86 17.81 15.62
N TYR A 207 24.74 16.68 14.92
CA TYR A 207 24.36 15.40 15.48
C TYR A 207 24.66 14.27 14.49
N LYS A 208 24.64 13.04 15.01
CA LYS A 208 24.76 11.82 14.22
C LYS A 208 23.38 11.16 14.01
N LEU A 209 23.29 10.32 12.99
CA LEU A 209 22.10 9.58 12.63
C LEU A 209 22.47 8.10 12.56
N GLY A 210 21.79 7.28 13.34
CA GLY A 210 21.98 5.84 13.34
C GLY A 210 20.74 5.09 12.83
N THR A 211 20.76 3.78 13.01
CA THR A 211 19.65 2.88 12.66
C THR A 211 18.27 3.44 13.03
N ALA A 212 17.36 3.35 12.06
CA ALA A 212 15.99 3.84 12.11
C ALA A 212 15.83 5.37 12.22
N ASN A 213 16.88 6.16 12.01
CA ASN A 213 16.71 7.59 11.84
C ASN A 213 16.29 7.98 10.42
N PHE A 214 15.31 8.86 10.34
CA PHE A 214 14.89 9.47 9.07
C PHE A 214 15.84 10.61 8.69
N VAL A 215 16.02 10.75 7.39
CA VAL A 215 16.88 11.76 6.76
C VAL A 215 16.05 12.55 5.78
N SER A 216 16.20 13.87 5.80
CA SER A 216 15.52 14.81 4.91
C SER A 216 13.97 14.74 4.96
N GLU A 217 13.38 14.45 6.12
CA GLU A 217 11.93 14.31 6.27
C GLU A 217 11.14 15.62 6.08
N SER A 218 11.78 16.78 6.26
CA SER A 218 11.24 18.16 6.18
C SER A 218 9.71 18.29 6.26
N GLY A 219 9.18 18.46 7.48
CA GLY A 219 7.75 18.76 7.72
C GLY A 219 6.83 17.54 7.82
N LEU A 220 7.30 16.34 7.44
CA LEU A 220 6.49 15.14 7.43
C LEU A 220 5.91 14.75 8.80
N HIS A 221 6.62 15.05 9.90
CA HIS A 221 6.15 14.83 11.27
C HIS A 221 4.94 15.70 11.64
N ALA A 222 4.84 16.91 11.08
CA ALA A 222 3.66 17.77 11.17
C ALA A 222 2.53 17.31 10.24
N GLY A 223 2.81 16.31 9.37
CA GLY A 223 1.89 15.79 8.38
C GLY A 223 1.86 16.60 7.08
N LEU A 224 2.84 17.48 6.87
CA LEU A 224 3.06 18.15 5.60
C LEU A 224 3.56 17.11 4.60
N LEU A 225 2.68 16.71 3.68
CA LEU A 225 2.98 15.72 2.64
C LEU A 225 3.58 16.43 1.41
N LEU A 226 4.69 17.13 1.62
CA LEU A 226 5.38 17.93 0.60
C LEU A 226 5.80 17.03 -0.56
N LYS A 227 5.49 17.41 -1.79
CA LYS A 227 5.89 16.70 -3.03
C LYS A 227 7.01 17.46 -3.73
N GLY A 228 7.79 16.78 -4.55
CA GLY A 228 8.94 17.35 -5.27
C GLY A 228 10.13 17.67 -4.36
N GLU A 229 10.92 18.66 -4.76
CA GLU A 229 12.17 19.00 -4.07
C GLU A 229 11.93 19.96 -2.90
N VAL A 230 12.67 19.75 -1.81
CA VAL A 230 12.75 20.70 -0.69
C VAL A 230 14.22 20.99 -0.45
N GLU A 231 14.54 22.25 -0.23
CA GLU A 231 15.91 22.70 0.02
C GLU A 231 16.47 22.08 1.31
N SER A 232 17.71 21.61 1.24
CA SER A 232 18.36 20.89 2.33
C SER A 232 18.98 21.85 3.35
N CYS A 233 18.53 21.79 4.60
CA CYS A 233 19.04 22.71 5.63
C CYS A 233 20.35 22.27 6.31
N CYS A 234 20.98 21.20 5.83
CA CYS A 234 22.21 20.63 6.37
C CYS A 234 22.90 19.74 5.34
N THR A 235 24.21 19.58 5.49
CA THR A 235 25.01 18.63 4.73
C THR A 235 25.07 17.31 5.49
N ILE A 236 24.94 16.18 4.81
CA ILE A 236 24.91 14.85 5.42
C ILE A 236 25.95 13.97 4.76
N LEU A 237 26.78 13.34 5.59
CA LEU A 237 27.92 12.54 5.16
C LEU A 237 27.88 11.15 5.80
N GLY A 238 28.40 10.14 5.13
CA GLY A 238 28.72 8.86 5.76
C GLY A 238 29.78 9.02 6.85
N GLU A 239 29.56 8.40 8.01
CA GLU A 239 30.52 8.41 9.12
C GLU A 239 31.20 7.04 9.26
N ALA A 240 30.43 5.95 9.17
CA ALA A 240 30.97 4.58 9.20
C ALA A 240 31.64 4.18 7.87
N GLU A 241 32.40 3.08 7.87
CA GLU A 241 33.03 2.52 6.66
C GLU A 241 31.99 2.26 5.55
N SER A 242 30.84 1.72 5.94
CA SER A 242 29.67 1.54 5.09
C SER A 242 28.40 1.80 5.90
N THR A 243 27.51 2.63 5.37
CA THR A 243 26.19 2.92 5.96
C THR A 243 25.10 2.56 4.97
N ARG A 244 24.18 1.69 5.39
CA ARG A 244 23.07 1.20 4.58
C ARG A 244 21.89 2.16 4.68
N VAL A 245 21.47 2.71 3.54
CA VAL A 245 20.41 3.71 3.50
C VAL A 245 19.30 3.28 2.55
N LEU A 246 18.07 3.29 3.04
CA LEU A 246 16.86 3.12 2.25
C LEU A 246 16.37 4.49 1.80
N THR A 247 16.22 4.68 0.49
CA THR A 247 15.90 5.98 -0.12
C THR A 247 14.64 5.92 -0.96
N TRP A 248 13.75 6.87 -0.73
CA TRP A 248 12.53 7.06 -1.50
C TRP A 248 12.59 8.38 -2.25
N ASP A 249 12.03 8.39 -3.47
CA ASP A 249 11.53 9.63 -4.05
C ASP A 249 10.42 10.20 -3.14
N ARG A 250 10.48 11.51 -2.88
CA ARG A 250 9.56 12.18 -1.96
C ARG A 250 8.13 12.12 -2.50
N THR A 251 7.94 12.41 -3.78
CA THR A 251 6.62 12.45 -4.41
C THR A 251 5.96 11.08 -4.35
N GLU A 252 6.69 10.04 -4.75
CA GLU A 252 6.20 8.66 -4.70
C GLU A 252 5.86 8.21 -3.28
N LEU A 253 6.69 8.57 -2.29
CA LEU A 253 6.40 8.25 -0.89
C LEU A 253 5.14 8.99 -0.39
N MET A 254 4.93 10.25 -0.77
CA MET A 254 3.70 10.96 -0.44
C MET A 254 2.48 10.31 -1.07
N ASP A 255 2.56 9.90 -2.35
CA ASP A 255 1.47 9.22 -3.04
C ASP A 255 1.13 7.87 -2.39
N LEU A 256 2.14 7.12 -1.94
CA LEU A 256 1.95 5.90 -1.17
C LEU A 256 1.20 6.17 0.14
N MET A 257 1.60 7.22 0.87
CA MET A 257 0.96 7.62 2.14
C MET A 257 -0.46 8.16 1.95
N GLU A 258 -0.76 8.81 0.82
CA GLU A 258 -2.12 9.24 0.47
C GLU A 258 -3.00 8.03 0.11
N LYS A 259 -2.45 7.06 -0.63
CA LYS A 259 -3.16 5.84 -1.03
C LYS A 259 -3.41 4.88 0.13
N TYR A 260 -2.49 4.77 1.08
CA TYR A 260 -2.57 3.86 2.22
C TYR A 260 -2.49 4.63 3.55
N PRO A 261 -3.64 5.01 4.15
CA PRO A 261 -3.66 5.77 5.41
C PRO A 261 -2.99 5.06 6.59
N GLY A 262 -2.95 3.73 6.58
CA GLY A 262 -2.21 2.92 7.56
C GLY A 262 -0.72 3.24 7.56
N ILE A 263 -0.09 3.24 6.37
CA ILE A 263 1.31 3.65 6.17
C ILE A 263 1.52 5.07 6.66
N ARG A 264 0.63 6.01 6.28
CA ARG A 264 0.73 7.41 6.73
C ARG A 264 0.74 7.56 8.24
N SER A 265 -0.15 6.85 8.93
CA SER A 265 -0.24 6.87 10.39
C SER A 265 1.06 6.35 11.02
N TRP A 266 1.56 5.22 10.51
CA TRP A 266 2.78 4.59 11.02
C TRP A 266 4.05 5.41 10.78
N VAL A 267 4.22 5.99 9.60
CA VAL A 267 5.35 6.87 9.29
C VAL A 267 5.34 8.08 10.22
N LYS A 268 4.19 8.72 10.46
CA LYS A 268 4.06 9.82 11.42
C LYS A 268 4.48 9.42 12.84
N THR A 269 4.02 8.27 13.31
CA THR A 269 4.39 7.74 14.63
C THR A 269 5.90 7.46 14.71
N SER A 270 6.47 6.88 13.64
CA SER A 270 7.90 6.58 13.56
C SER A 270 8.76 7.85 13.57
N LEU A 271 8.29 8.92 12.93
CA LEU A 271 8.93 10.24 12.96
C LEU A 271 8.93 10.89 14.35
N SER A 272 7.88 10.67 15.16
CA SER A 272 7.89 11.12 16.56
C SER A 272 9.02 10.47 17.35
N TRP A 273 9.25 9.18 17.16
CA TRP A 273 10.37 8.46 17.79
C TRP A 273 11.74 8.87 17.21
N ASP A 274 11.79 9.15 15.91
CA ASP A 274 12.98 9.68 15.24
C ASP A 274 13.42 11.02 15.84
N ILE A 275 12.48 11.96 16.05
CA ILE A 275 12.76 13.23 16.72
C ILE A 275 13.35 12.99 18.12
N VAL A 276 12.80 12.05 18.89
CA VAL A 276 13.34 11.71 20.22
C VAL A 276 14.77 11.18 20.12
N ARG A 277 15.08 10.31 19.14
CA ARG A 277 16.46 9.82 18.91
C ARG A 277 17.40 10.96 18.56
N LYS A 278 17.03 11.82 17.60
CA LYS A 278 17.81 13.00 17.19
C LYS A 278 18.08 13.95 18.37
N LEU A 279 17.08 14.18 19.23
CA LEU A 279 17.24 15.03 20.42
C LEU A 279 18.15 14.41 21.49
N LYS A 280 18.08 13.09 21.68
CA LYS A 280 18.99 12.38 22.60
C LYS A 280 20.44 12.47 22.11
N GLU A 281 20.66 12.27 20.82
CA GLU A 281 21.99 12.34 20.23
C GLU A 281 22.60 13.74 20.35
N GLN A 282 21.81 14.78 20.07
CA GLN A 282 22.24 16.17 20.27
C GLN A 282 22.68 16.44 21.72
N ARG A 283 21.93 15.93 22.71
CA ARG A 283 22.29 16.08 24.13
C ARG A 283 23.54 15.30 24.50
N ALA A 284 23.73 14.11 23.94
CA ALA A 284 24.91 13.29 24.18
C ALA A 284 26.18 14.00 23.68
N LEU A 285 26.14 14.59 22.48
CA LEU A 285 27.25 15.37 21.91
C LEU A 285 27.55 16.66 22.68
N GLN A 286 26.53 17.32 23.21
CA GLN A 286 26.73 18.48 24.09
C GLN A 286 27.43 18.06 25.39
N ALA A 287 27.06 16.90 25.95
CA ALA A 287 27.65 16.39 27.17
C ALA A 287 29.07 15.84 26.99
N SER A 288 29.41 15.33 25.79
CA SER A 288 30.75 14.79 25.50
C SER A 288 31.81 15.88 25.29
N GLY A 289 31.40 17.14 25.12
CA GLY A 289 32.30 18.26 24.84
C GLY A 289 32.76 18.33 23.37
N GLU A 290 32.16 17.54 22.48
CA GLU A 290 32.39 17.66 21.03
C GLU A 290 31.80 18.95 20.45
N ILE A 291 30.83 19.55 21.13
CA ILE A 291 30.31 20.88 20.80
C ILE A 291 31.09 21.93 21.60
N GLU A 292 31.95 22.67 20.89
CA GLU A 292 32.84 23.69 21.48
C GLU A 292 32.06 24.82 22.18
N ASP A 293 30.97 25.30 21.56
CA ASP A 293 30.17 26.43 22.04
C ASP A 293 28.66 26.10 22.01
N PRO A 294 28.05 25.84 23.19
CA PRO A 294 26.62 25.54 23.30
C PRO A 294 25.68 26.69 22.91
N ASP A 295 26.09 27.94 23.11
CA ASP A 295 25.28 29.11 22.80
C ASP A 295 25.24 29.33 21.28
N GLU A 296 26.41 29.29 20.65
CA GLU A 296 26.55 29.34 19.19
C GLU A 296 25.79 28.18 18.51
N TRP A 297 25.83 26.98 19.10
CA TRP A 297 25.04 25.83 18.64
C TRP A 297 23.53 26.10 18.70
N THR A 298 23.06 26.69 19.80
CA THR A 298 21.64 27.00 20.01
C THR A 298 21.15 28.06 19.03
N GLU A 299 21.95 29.09 18.79
CA GLU A 299 21.63 30.13 17.81
C GLU A 299 21.56 29.56 16.39
N ARG A 300 22.54 28.75 15.97
CA ARG A 300 22.51 28.04 14.67
C ARG A 300 21.27 27.18 14.51
N ARG A 301 20.85 26.48 15.57
CA ARG A 301 19.65 25.66 15.54
C ARG A 301 18.40 26.51 15.29
N ASN A 302 18.29 27.66 15.94
CA ASN A 302 17.15 28.57 15.76
C ASN A 302 17.11 29.16 14.34
N ARG A 303 18.27 29.61 13.81
CA ARG A 303 18.37 30.06 12.41
C ARG A 303 17.97 28.95 11.43
N GLN A 304 18.36 27.70 11.70
CA GLN A 304 17.97 26.58 10.85
C GLN A 304 16.47 26.32 10.85
N THR A 305 15.80 26.46 12.00
CA THR A 305 14.35 26.30 12.08
C THR A 305 13.63 27.29 11.16
N GLN A 306 14.12 28.54 11.10
CA GLN A 306 13.60 29.57 10.18
C GLN A 306 13.85 29.20 8.72
N HIS A 307 15.09 28.86 8.36
CA HIS A 307 15.44 28.48 6.99
C HIS A 307 14.67 27.23 6.50
N ARG A 308 14.52 26.23 7.37
CA ARG A 308 13.70 25.05 7.08
C ARG A 308 12.24 25.41 6.85
N TYR A 309 11.71 26.34 7.65
CA TYR A 309 10.34 26.81 7.47
C TYR A 309 10.16 27.56 6.14
N ALA A 310 11.12 28.41 5.76
CA ALA A 310 11.13 29.07 4.45
C ALA A 310 11.17 28.06 3.29
N ALA A 311 12.03 27.03 3.36
CA ALA A 311 12.10 25.98 2.35
C ALA A 311 10.77 25.19 2.21
N ILE A 312 10.12 24.88 3.35
CA ILE A 312 8.78 24.25 3.36
C ILE A 312 7.75 25.16 2.71
N LEU A 313 7.76 26.44 3.06
CA LEU A 313 6.81 27.43 2.56
C LEU A 313 7.00 27.62 1.04
N LYS A 314 8.23 27.78 0.58
CA LYS A 314 8.61 27.85 -0.85
C LYS A 314 8.08 26.64 -1.61
N ASN A 315 8.25 25.43 -1.07
CA ASN A 315 7.69 24.22 -1.67
C ASN A 315 6.16 24.31 -1.78
N ILE A 316 5.44 24.60 -0.68
CA ILE A 316 3.97 24.69 -0.69
C ILE A 316 3.46 25.75 -1.68
N LEU A 317 4.12 26.91 -1.74
CA LEU A 317 3.72 28.05 -2.57
C LEU A 317 4.11 27.90 -4.04
N SER A 318 5.05 27.00 -4.35
CA SER A 318 5.41 26.66 -5.74
C SER A 318 4.39 25.72 -6.42
N HIS A 319 3.51 25.08 -5.65
CA HIS A 319 2.46 24.20 -6.16
C HIS A 319 1.15 24.96 -6.42
N HIS A 320 0.21 24.31 -7.11
CA HIS A 320 -1.12 24.87 -7.39
C HIS A 320 -1.79 25.43 -6.11
N PRO A 321 -2.47 26.59 -6.12
CA PRO A 321 -3.07 27.21 -4.93
C PRO A 321 -3.99 26.33 -4.09
N GLN A 322 -4.66 25.35 -4.71
CA GLN A 322 -5.43 24.36 -3.97
C GLN A 322 -4.58 23.56 -2.96
N TYR A 323 -3.31 23.31 -3.30
CA TYR A 323 -2.36 22.63 -2.43
C TYR A 323 -2.12 23.40 -1.12
N LEU A 324 -1.96 24.73 -1.19
CA LEU A 324 -1.85 25.57 0.01
C LEU A 324 -3.11 25.46 0.88
N LYS A 325 -4.30 25.55 0.27
CA LYS A 325 -5.59 25.43 0.98
C LYS A 325 -5.69 24.10 1.73
N ASP A 326 -5.31 23.01 1.07
CA ASP A 326 -5.35 21.66 1.64
C ASP A 326 -4.33 21.44 2.77
N ARG A 327 -3.23 22.21 2.79
CA ARG A 327 -2.11 22.05 3.73
C ARG A 327 -2.06 23.10 4.84
N ARG A 328 -2.92 24.12 4.82
CA ARG A 328 -2.93 25.23 5.81
C ARG A 328 -2.99 24.74 7.25
N LYS A 329 -3.82 23.73 7.55
CA LYS A 329 -3.93 23.14 8.90
C LYS A 329 -2.61 22.49 9.36
N GLN A 330 -1.95 21.76 8.48
CA GLN A 330 -0.68 21.09 8.77
C GLN A 330 0.46 22.11 8.87
N LEU A 331 0.41 23.19 8.10
CA LEU A 331 1.36 24.29 8.19
C LEU A 331 1.24 25.04 9.52
N GLN A 332 0.01 25.34 9.97
CA GLN A 332 -0.24 25.88 11.31
C GLN A 332 0.27 24.95 12.41
N LYS A 333 0.05 23.64 12.26
CA LYS A 333 0.61 22.65 13.18
C LYS A 333 2.13 22.69 13.21
N TYR A 334 2.78 22.82 12.05
CA TYR A 334 4.23 22.96 11.97
C TYR A 334 4.70 24.25 12.67
N GLN A 335 4.05 25.38 12.42
CA GLN A 335 4.36 26.66 13.08
C GLN A 335 4.30 26.54 14.60
N MET A 336 3.24 25.92 15.14
CA MET A 336 3.08 25.69 16.58
C MET A 336 4.19 24.78 17.16
N ILE A 337 4.49 23.67 16.49
CA ILE A 337 5.51 22.70 16.96
C ILE A 337 6.90 23.34 17.03
N HIS A 338 7.23 24.21 16.07
CA HIS A 338 8.55 24.82 15.93
C HIS A 338 8.65 26.26 16.43
N SER A 339 7.61 26.75 17.12
CA SER A 339 7.56 28.12 17.65
C SER A 339 7.90 29.18 16.59
N ILE A 340 7.30 29.03 15.41
CA ILE A 340 7.35 30.04 14.35
C ILE A 340 6.35 31.13 14.71
N ASP A 341 6.86 32.26 15.16
CA ASP A 341 6.09 33.48 15.42
C ASP A 341 5.75 34.21 14.11
N GLU A 342 4.94 35.25 14.24
CA GLU A 342 4.45 36.04 13.11
C GLU A 342 5.58 36.72 12.34
N GLU A 343 6.58 37.24 13.04
CA GLU A 343 7.72 37.91 12.44
C GLU A 343 8.53 36.94 11.55
N LYS A 344 8.81 35.74 12.06
CA LYS A 344 9.47 34.68 11.29
C LYS A 344 8.62 34.22 10.11
N HIS A 345 7.30 34.14 10.29
CA HIS A 345 6.40 33.75 9.21
C HIS A 345 6.41 34.79 8.08
N GLU A 346 6.30 36.08 8.41
CA GLU A 346 6.36 37.16 7.43
C GLU A 346 7.72 37.24 6.73
N ALA A 347 8.82 37.05 7.46
CA ALA A 347 10.16 37.00 6.86
C ALA A 347 10.27 35.87 5.83
N ALA A 348 9.78 34.68 6.15
CA ALA A 348 9.77 33.54 5.23
C ALA A 348 8.87 33.78 4.00
N LEU A 349 7.72 34.45 4.17
CA LEU A 349 6.86 34.83 3.05
C LEU A 349 7.56 35.81 2.10
N ARG A 350 8.24 36.82 2.65
CA ARG A 350 9.01 37.79 1.86
C ARG A 350 10.12 37.11 1.07
N GLU A 351 10.82 36.14 1.66
CA GLU A 351 11.83 35.32 0.97
C GLU A 351 11.24 34.52 -0.19
N CYS A 352 10.00 34.02 -0.04
CA CYS A 352 9.27 33.35 -1.10
C CYS A 352 8.67 34.31 -2.14
N GLY A 353 8.76 35.63 -1.94
CA GLY A 353 8.15 36.64 -2.79
C GLY A 353 6.63 36.77 -2.64
N TRP A 354 6.09 36.46 -1.46
CA TRP A 354 4.67 36.57 -1.12
C TRP A 354 4.43 37.62 -0.04
N THR A 355 3.29 38.31 -0.12
CA THR A 355 2.78 39.11 1.01
C THR A 355 1.85 38.29 1.90
N ARG A 356 1.60 38.81 3.11
CA ARG A 356 0.65 38.22 4.06
C ARG A 356 -0.74 38.14 3.46
N GLU A 357 -1.19 39.21 2.80
CA GLU A 357 -2.53 39.29 2.21
C GLU A 357 -2.70 38.27 1.08
N GLU A 358 -1.68 38.09 0.24
CA GLU A 358 -1.67 37.07 -0.82
C GLU A 358 -1.75 35.66 -0.23
N PHE A 359 -0.98 35.40 0.81
CA PHE A 359 -0.99 34.10 1.49
C PHE A 359 -2.35 33.81 2.15
N GLU A 360 -2.95 34.82 2.79
CA GLU A 360 -4.27 34.72 3.42
C GLU A 360 -5.37 34.48 2.39
N ALA A 361 -5.33 35.19 1.26
CA ALA A 361 -6.20 34.97 0.10
C ALA A 361 -5.96 33.61 -0.56
N GLY A 362 -4.74 33.08 -0.44
CA GLY A 362 -4.30 31.83 -1.06
C GLY A 362 -3.97 31.97 -2.55
N GLU A 363 -3.89 33.20 -3.07
CA GLU A 363 -3.62 33.50 -4.47
C GLU A 363 -2.68 34.71 -4.55
N ARG A 364 -1.70 34.64 -5.45
CA ARG A 364 -0.74 35.72 -5.70
C ARG A 364 -1.35 36.71 -6.68
N LYS A 365 -1.24 38.02 -6.42
CA LYS A 365 -1.92 39.04 -7.23
C LYS A 365 -1.36 39.16 -8.66
N ASP A 366 -0.12 38.73 -8.88
CA ASP A 366 0.61 38.90 -10.15
C ASP A 366 0.86 37.61 -10.95
N SER A 367 0.30 36.45 -10.57
CA SER A 367 0.62 35.20 -11.27
C SER A 367 -0.18 35.02 -12.58
N GLN A 368 0.44 35.29 -13.73
CA GLN A 368 0.07 34.64 -14.99
C GLN A 368 0.33 33.13 -14.84
N TYR A 369 -0.74 32.35 -14.82
CA TYR A 369 -0.70 30.90 -14.60
C TYR A 369 -0.13 30.14 -15.80
N TYR A 370 0.84 29.26 -15.55
CA TYR A 370 1.04 28.07 -16.37
C TYR A 370 -0.03 27.06 -15.97
N THR A 371 -1.04 26.88 -16.82
CA THR A 371 -1.88 25.69 -16.80
C THR A 371 -1.03 24.53 -17.32
N SER A 372 -0.44 23.72 -16.44
CA SER A 372 -0.33 22.30 -16.76
C SER A 372 -1.76 21.77 -16.64
N ASP A 373 -2.40 21.55 -17.78
CA ASP A 373 -3.67 20.85 -17.90
C ASP A 373 -3.52 19.42 -17.35
N ASP A 374 -3.53 19.28 -16.04
CA ASP A 374 -3.76 18.02 -15.32
C ASP A 374 -5.02 18.15 -14.43
N ASP A 375 -5.90 19.12 -14.72
CA ASP A 375 -7.30 19.05 -14.32
C ASP A 375 -8.02 18.17 -15.36
N GLU A 376 -7.72 16.87 -15.33
CA GLU A 376 -8.63 15.88 -15.91
C GLU A 376 -9.96 16.07 -15.19
N GLY A 377 -10.86 16.85 -15.81
CA GLY A 377 -12.27 16.83 -15.48
C GLY A 377 -12.70 15.37 -15.46
N HIS A 378 -12.87 14.83 -14.25
CA HIS A 378 -13.13 13.42 -14.06
C HIS A 378 -14.46 13.09 -14.73
N ASP A 379 -14.39 12.53 -15.94
CA ASP A 379 -15.53 11.99 -16.66
C ASP A 379 -16.22 10.95 -15.77
N LEU A 380 -17.50 10.68 -16.00
CA LEU A 380 -18.23 9.58 -15.38
C LEU A 380 -17.42 8.28 -15.42
N ARG A 381 -16.62 8.06 -16.46
CA ARG A 381 -15.65 6.97 -16.54
C ARG A 381 -14.62 6.97 -15.42
N TRP A 382 -14.04 8.11 -15.04
CA TRP A 382 -13.12 8.18 -13.91
C TRP A 382 -13.83 7.87 -12.59
N TYR A 383 -15.03 8.41 -12.35
CA TYR A 383 -15.81 8.05 -11.15
C TYR A 383 -16.20 6.58 -11.13
N PHE A 384 -16.60 6.01 -12.27
CA PHE A 384 -16.85 4.58 -12.41
C PHE A 384 -15.58 3.77 -12.23
N THR A 385 -14.43 4.19 -12.76
CA THR A 385 -13.16 3.45 -12.67
C THR A 385 -12.59 3.55 -11.27
N THR A 386 -12.66 4.70 -10.59
CA THR A 386 -12.25 4.88 -9.20
C THR A 386 -13.21 4.20 -8.23
N ALA A 387 -14.52 4.22 -8.50
CA ALA A 387 -15.48 3.42 -7.77
C ALA A 387 -15.28 1.92 -8.03
N LEU A 388 -14.99 1.50 -9.26
CA LEU A 388 -14.64 0.13 -9.60
C LEU A 388 -13.29 -0.26 -9.01
N LEU A 389 -12.30 0.62 -8.90
CA LEU A 389 -11.00 0.32 -8.29
C LEU A 389 -11.13 0.29 -6.75
N ARG A 390 -11.90 1.18 -6.14
CA ARG A 390 -12.20 1.08 -4.69
C ARG A 390 -13.08 -0.11 -4.36
N VAL A 391 -14.06 -0.41 -5.22
CA VAL A 391 -14.94 -1.56 -5.04
C VAL A 391 -14.18 -2.83 -5.37
N PHE A 392 -13.37 -2.93 -6.43
CA PHE A 392 -12.77 -4.16 -6.99
C PHE A 392 -11.25 -4.30 -6.90
N GLY A 393 -10.47 -3.33 -6.41
CA GLY A 393 -9.01 -3.50 -6.29
C GLY A 393 -8.18 -2.33 -5.77
#